data_AF-A0A7Y2YCD3-F1
#
_entry.id   AF-A0A7Y2YCD3-F1
#
_cell.length_a   1.000
_cell.length_b   1.000
_cell.length_c   1.000
_cell.angle_alpha   90.00
_cell.angle_beta   90.00
_cell.angle_gamma   90.00
#
_symmetry.space_group_name_H-M   'P 1'
#
loop_
_entity.id
_entity.type
_entity.pdbx_description
1 polymer ?
#
loop_
_entity_poly.entity_id
_entity_poly.type
_entity_poly.pdbx_seq_one_letter_code
_entity_poly.pdbx_strand_id
1 'polypeptide(L)'
;MEVTLSTWIIAVAGILIMGFLGSLQLVAVVRPRSEWVIANVYGGSPDATDERAYFAFNQGWAWADALLWAPLQLAGSLGMLLGQRWGFLLALMASVPFWYSAIPIFIWDRDLGFRQNTVWYWVVVWGLFPAFGLIEGIYCLYRLL
;
A
#
# COMPACT_ATOMS: atom_id res chain seq x y z
N MET A 1 -14.42 21.24 5.58
CA MET A 1 -13.93 21.44 4.20
C MET A 1 -14.99 20.91 3.26
N GLU A 2 -15.32 21.64 2.18
CA GLU A 2 -16.37 21.24 1.25
C GLU A 2 -16.04 19.92 0.54
N VAL A 3 -16.92 18.93 0.59
CA VAL A 3 -16.66 17.63 -0.05
C VAL A 3 -17.03 17.74 -1.53
N THR A 4 -16.06 17.55 -2.41
CA THR A 4 -16.27 17.63 -3.87
C THR A 4 -16.38 16.25 -4.48
N LEU A 5 -16.81 16.17 -5.75
CA LEU A 5 -16.79 14.92 -6.51
C LEU A 5 -15.38 14.29 -6.53
N SER A 6 -14.32 15.10 -6.66
CA SER A 6 -12.95 14.63 -6.56
C SER A 6 -12.61 14.06 -5.17
N THR A 7 -13.16 14.64 -4.10
CA THR A 7 -12.99 14.11 -2.73
C THR A 7 -13.56 12.69 -2.65
N TRP A 8 -14.77 12.51 -3.19
CA TRP A 8 -15.42 11.20 -3.24
C TRP A 8 -14.60 10.19 -4.03
N ILE A 9 -14.17 10.54 -5.25
CA ILE A 9 -13.39 9.63 -6.10
C ILE A 9 -12.11 9.19 -5.40
N ILE A 10 -11.34 10.12 -4.86
CA ILE A 10 -10.04 9.82 -4.25
C ILE A 10 -10.22 9.02 -2.96
N ALA A 11 -11.12 9.44 -2.07
CA ALA A 11 -11.32 8.76 -0.79
C ALA A 11 -11.91 7.34 -0.98
N VAL A 12 -12.85 7.15 -1.90
CA VAL A 12 -13.40 5.82 -2.20
C VAL A 12 -12.33 4.93 -2.83
N ALA A 13 -11.53 5.44 -3.76
CA ALA A 13 -10.41 4.70 -4.31
C ALA A 13 -9.41 4.28 -3.23
N GLY A 14 -9.06 5.19 -2.31
CA GLY A 14 -8.18 4.89 -1.16
C GLY A 14 -8.74 3.81 -0.25
N ILE A 15 -10.04 3.86 0.05
CA ILE A 15 -10.73 2.81 0.84
C ILE A 15 -10.70 1.46 0.14
N LEU A 16 -10.99 1.42 -1.17
CA LEU A 16 -11.04 0.17 -1.91
C LEU A 16 -9.66 -0.46 -2.07
N ILE A 17 -8.67 0.34 -2.47
CA ILE A 17 -7.28 -0.12 -2.64
C ILE A 17 -6.72 -0.62 -1.31
N MET A 18 -6.84 0.19 -0.25
CA MET A 18 -6.21 -0.13 1.01
C MET A 18 -7.01 -1.12 1.86
N GLY A 19 -8.34 -1.17 1.70
CA GLY A 19 -9.17 -2.21 2.28
C GLY A 19 -8.80 -3.59 1.72
N PHE A 20 -8.60 -3.68 0.41
CA PHE A 20 -8.14 -4.91 -0.23
C PHE A 20 -6.71 -5.27 0.18
N LEU A 21 -5.75 -4.35 0.03
CA LEU A 21 -4.35 -4.59 0.38
C LEU A 21 -4.21 -4.93 1.87
N GLY A 22 -4.79 -4.12 2.76
CA GLY A 22 -4.76 -4.36 4.20
C GLY A 22 -5.32 -5.72 4.59
N SER A 23 -6.38 -6.19 3.90
CA SER A 23 -6.93 -7.54 4.13
C SER A 23 -5.93 -8.64 3.74
N LEU A 24 -5.27 -8.52 2.59
CA LEU A 24 -4.22 -9.47 2.18
C LEU A 24 -3.05 -9.48 3.17
N GLN A 25 -2.65 -8.31 3.66
CA GLN A 25 -1.56 -8.18 4.62
C GLN A 25 -1.92 -8.77 5.99
N LEU A 26 -3.17 -8.63 6.44
CA LEU A 26 -3.65 -9.32 7.64
C LEU A 26 -3.60 -10.85 7.50
N VAL A 27 -3.96 -11.39 6.33
CA VAL A 27 -3.82 -12.84 6.08
C VAL A 27 -2.34 -13.25 6.13
N ALA A 28 -1.44 -12.45 5.57
CA ALA A 28 0.00 -12.68 5.65
C ALA A 28 0.57 -12.59 7.07
N VAL A 29 0.01 -11.74 7.94
CA VAL A 29 0.36 -11.71 9.36
C VAL A 29 -0.05 -13.01 10.07
N VAL A 30 -1.28 -13.48 9.82
CA VAL A 30 -1.84 -14.65 10.52
C VAL A 30 -1.29 -15.97 9.98
N ARG A 31 -1.04 -16.08 8.67
CA ARG A 31 -0.65 -17.31 7.98
C ARG A 31 0.58 -17.10 7.07
N PRO A 32 1.69 -16.59 7.62
CA PRO A 32 2.85 -16.13 6.83
C PRO A 32 3.48 -17.20 5.97
N ARG A 33 3.45 -18.47 6.40
CA ARG A 33 4.10 -19.59 5.70
C ARG A 33 3.14 -20.47 4.95
N SER A 34 1.88 -20.06 4.81
CA SER A 34 0.90 -20.86 4.06
C SER A 34 1.17 -20.77 2.56
N GLU A 35 1.01 -21.89 1.86
CA GLU A 35 1.21 -21.97 0.41
C GLU A 35 0.38 -20.92 -0.34
N TRP A 36 -0.85 -20.67 0.11
CA TRP A 36 -1.71 -19.66 -0.48
C TRP A 36 -1.14 -18.24 -0.33
N VAL A 37 -0.62 -17.87 0.85
CA VAL A 37 -0.03 -16.54 1.09
C VAL A 37 1.22 -16.37 0.23
N ILE A 38 2.07 -17.40 0.17
CA ILE A 38 3.30 -17.39 -0.65
C ILE A 38 2.95 -17.20 -2.13
N ALA A 39 1.91 -17.88 -2.63
CA ALA A 39 1.54 -17.81 -4.04
C ALA A 39 0.77 -16.54 -4.44
N ASN A 40 0.01 -15.93 -3.53
CA ASN A 40 -0.96 -14.87 -3.89
C ASN A 40 -0.67 -13.51 -3.26
N VAL A 41 0.04 -13.46 -2.13
CA VAL A 41 0.30 -12.22 -1.39
C VAL A 41 1.77 -11.84 -1.51
N TYR A 42 2.64 -12.81 -1.26
CA TYR A 42 4.07 -12.59 -1.41
C TYR A 42 4.45 -12.69 -2.88
N GLY A 43 5.25 -11.74 -3.35
CA GLY A 43 5.86 -11.87 -4.66
C GLY A 43 7.05 -12.83 -4.57
N GLY A 44 7.21 -13.70 -5.57
CA GLY A 44 8.36 -14.61 -5.65
C GLY A 44 8.18 -15.94 -4.94
N SER A 45 9.29 -16.64 -4.69
CA SER A 45 9.33 -17.92 -3.97
C SER A 45 10.44 -17.89 -2.91
N PRO A 46 10.24 -18.53 -1.74
CA PRO A 46 11.32 -18.75 -0.77
C PRO A 46 12.50 -19.52 -1.37
N ASP A 47 12.30 -20.34 -2.41
CA ASP A 47 13.39 -21.10 -3.06
C ASP A 47 14.35 -20.21 -3.88
N ALA A 48 13.93 -18.98 -4.21
CA ALA A 48 14.73 -18.05 -5.01
C ALA A 48 15.77 -17.28 -4.17
N THR A 49 15.72 -17.37 -2.84
CA THR A 49 16.58 -16.61 -1.93
C THR A 49 16.73 -17.30 -0.57
N ASP A 50 17.31 -16.64 0.45
CA ASP A 50 17.30 -17.14 1.82
C ASP A 50 15.87 -17.13 2.40
N GLU A 51 15.38 -18.31 2.81
CA GLU A 51 14.01 -18.49 3.31
C GLU A 51 13.72 -17.61 4.52
N ARG A 52 14.68 -17.47 5.44
CA ARG A 52 14.49 -16.69 6.66
C ARG A 52 14.36 -15.20 6.33
N ALA A 53 15.20 -14.68 5.44
CA ALA A 53 15.12 -13.32 4.95
C ALA A 53 13.81 -13.08 4.17
N TYR A 54 13.38 -14.04 3.35
CA TYR A 54 12.13 -13.97 2.59
C TYR A 54 10.92 -13.74 3.48
N PHE A 55 10.75 -14.57 4.52
CA PHE A 55 9.60 -14.43 5.41
C PHE A 55 9.73 -13.23 6.34
N ALA A 56 10.92 -12.92 6.85
CA ALA A 56 11.12 -11.78 7.74
C ALA A 56 10.77 -10.46 7.04
N PHE A 57 11.19 -10.29 5.78
CA PHE A 57 10.90 -9.10 5.01
C PHE A 57 9.41 -8.95 4.71
N ASN A 58 8.78 -9.98 4.13
CA ASN A 58 7.37 -9.91 3.77
C ASN A 58 6.47 -9.75 5.01
N GLN A 59 6.78 -10.40 6.13
CA GLN A 59 6.05 -10.17 7.38
C GLN A 59 6.25 -8.77 7.93
N GLY A 60 7.46 -8.21 7.84
CA GLY A 60 7.72 -6.83 8.27
C GLY A 60 6.82 -5.84 7.55
N TRP A 61 6.69 -5.99 6.23
CA TRP A 61 5.75 -5.20 5.43
C TRP A 61 4.29 -5.48 5.77
N ALA A 62 3.91 -6.74 5.92
CA ALA A 62 2.54 -7.09 6.28
C ALA A 62 2.11 -6.45 7.61
N TRP A 63 3.00 -6.43 8.60
CA TRP A 63 2.77 -5.74 9.87
C TRP A 63 2.72 -4.22 9.72
N ALA A 64 3.64 -3.61 8.96
CA ALA A 64 3.64 -2.18 8.72
C ALA A 64 2.33 -1.73 8.04
N ASP A 65 1.90 -2.47 7.03
CA ASP A 65 0.67 -2.18 6.30
C ASP A 65 -0.55 -2.35 7.19
N ALA A 66 -0.62 -3.42 7.98
CA ALA A 66 -1.76 -3.71 8.85
C ALA A 66 -1.88 -2.74 10.05
N LEU A 67 -0.77 -2.35 10.67
CA LEU A 67 -0.78 -1.54 11.90
C LEU A 67 -0.76 -0.04 11.62
N LEU A 68 -0.10 0.38 10.55
CA LEU A 68 0.10 1.79 10.27
C LEU A 68 -0.63 2.22 9.00
N TRP A 69 -0.28 1.64 7.86
CA TRP A 69 -0.68 2.23 6.58
C TRP A 69 -2.18 2.08 6.30
N ALA A 70 -2.73 0.87 6.46
CA ALA A 70 -4.15 0.64 6.23
C ALA A 70 -5.04 1.45 7.17
N PRO A 71 -4.81 1.45 8.51
CA PRO A 71 -5.58 2.30 9.42
C PRO A 71 -5.46 3.78 9.07
N LEU A 72 -4.26 4.27 8.74
CA LEU A 72 -4.02 5.67 8.41
C LEU A 72 -4.78 6.09 7.14
N GLN A 73 -4.69 5.30 6.07
CA GLN A 73 -5.38 5.57 4.81
C GLN A 73 -6.90 5.51 4.98
N LEU A 74 -7.42 4.49 5.67
CA LEU A 74 -8.85 4.32 5.89
C LEU A 74 -9.41 5.46 6.74
N ALA A 75 -8.73 5.82 7.84
CA ALA A 75 -9.14 6.95 8.67
C ALA A 75 -9.07 8.27 7.90
N GLY A 76 -8.01 8.50 7.13
CA GLY A 76 -7.85 9.68 6.29
C GLY A 76 -8.97 9.81 5.26
N SER A 77 -9.24 8.73 4.52
CA SER A 77 -10.31 8.68 3.51
C SER A 77 -11.70 8.90 4.13
N LEU A 78 -12.00 8.28 5.27
CA LEU A 78 -13.26 8.54 5.99
C LEU A 78 -13.37 10.00 6.45
N GLY A 79 -12.30 10.56 7.01
CA GLY A 79 -12.26 11.96 7.41
C GLY A 79 -12.47 12.91 6.22
N MET A 80 -11.89 12.60 5.06
CA MET A 80 -12.11 13.36 3.81
C MET A 80 -13.57 13.35 3.38
N LEU A 81 -14.24 12.18 3.41
CA LEU A 81 -15.66 12.04 3.07
C LEU A 81 -16.57 12.80 4.04
N LEU A 82 -16.14 12.93 5.30
CA LEU A 82 -16.83 13.73 6.32
C LEU A 82 -16.45 15.22 6.26
N GLY A 83 -15.62 15.64 5.31
CA GLY A 83 -15.16 17.03 5.16
C GLY A 83 -14.24 17.51 6.28
N GLN A 84 -13.64 16.60 7.05
CA GLN A 84 -12.79 16.93 8.19
C GLN A 84 -11.36 17.24 7.77
N ARG A 85 -10.80 18.35 8.26
CA ARG A 85 -9.42 18.78 7.90
C ARG A 85 -8.37 17.72 8.26
N TRP A 86 -8.52 17.06 9.41
CA TRP A 86 -7.62 16.00 9.82
C TRP A 86 -7.66 14.81 8.85
N GLY A 87 -8.79 14.55 8.19
CA GLY A 87 -8.91 13.48 7.19
C GLY A 87 -7.97 13.70 6.01
N PHE A 88 -7.97 14.92 5.46
CA PHE A 88 -7.05 15.31 4.39
C PHE A 88 -5.57 15.25 4.85
N LEU A 89 -5.28 15.60 6.10
CA LEU A 89 -3.92 15.50 6.64
C LEU A 89 -3.45 14.05 6.75
N LEU A 90 -4.29 13.16 7.29
CA LEU A 90 -3.96 11.74 7.40
C LEU A 90 -3.82 11.09 6.03
N ALA A 91 -4.69 11.42 5.08
CA ALA A 91 -4.58 10.95 3.69
C ALA A 91 -3.31 11.46 3.01
N LEU A 92 -2.94 12.74 3.22
CA LEU A 92 -1.65 13.26 2.75
C LEU A 92 -0.46 12.47 3.33
N MET A 93 -0.50 12.14 4.62
CA MET A 93 0.54 11.32 5.24
C MET A 93 0.56 9.89 4.71
N ALA A 94 -0.62 9.29 4.50
CA ALA A 94 -0.78 7.95 3.94
C ALA A 94 -0.37 7.85 2.47
N SER A 95 -0.38 8.99 1.77
CA SER A 95 0.11 9.10 0.39
C SER A 95 1.62 8.82 0.30
N VAL A 96 2.42 9.12 1.34
CA VAL A 96 3.89 8.99 1.32
C VAL A 96 4.36 7.52 1.23
N PRO A 97 3.85 6.58 2.05
CA PRO A 97 4.20 5.17 1.93
C PRO A 97 3.99 4.54 0.53
N PHE A 98 3.03 5.01 -0.28
CA PHE A 98 2.85 4.56 -1.67
C PHE A 98 4.11 4.75 -2.52
N TRP A 99 4.90 5.78 -2.20
CA TRP A 99 6.15 6.10 -2.89
C TRP A 99 7.35 5.46 -2.23
N TYR A 100 7.43 5.59 -0.91
CA TYR A 100 8.59 5.16 -0.17
C TYR A 100 8.78 3.66 -0.31
N SER A 101 7.70 2.88 -0.30
CA SER A 101 7.74 1.41 -0.46
C SER A 101 8.27 0.96 -1.83
N ALA A 102 8.17 1.81 -2.86
CA ALA A 102 8.70 1.50 -4.18
C ALA A 102 10.23 1.36 -4.16
N ILE A 103 10.94 2.19 -3.39
CA ILE A 103 12.41 2.17 -3.30
C ILE A 103 12.96 0.84 -2.76
N PRO A 104 12.57 0.35 -1.57
CA PRO A 104 13.04 -0.93 -1.05
C PRO A 104 12.56 -2.10 -1.92
N ILE A 105 11.34 -2.05 -2.48
CA ILE A 105 10.86 -3.08 -3.42
C ILE A 105 11.78 -3.14 -4.66
N PHE A 106 12.16 -2.01 -5.24
CA PHE A 106 13.07 -1.95 -6.38
C PHE A 106 14.42 -2.59 -6.10
N ILE A 107 15.03 -2.23 -4.97
CA ILE A 107 16.34 -2.75 -4.59
C ILE A 107 16.25 -4.27 -4.41
N TRP A 108 15.20 -4.74 -3.74
CA TRP A 108 14.99 -6.14 -3.46
C TRP A 108 14.76 -6.97 -4.72
N ASP A 109 13.96 -6.44 -5.64
CA ASP A 109 13.61 -7.15 -6.87
C ASP A 109 14.76 -7.11 -7.89
N ARG A 110 15.54 -6.02 -7.94
CA ARG A 110 16.71 -5.89 -8.83
C ARG A 110 17.89 -6.70 -8.33
N ASP A 111 18.26 -6.57 -7.05
CA ASP A 111 19.55 -7.06 -6.55
C ASP A 111 19.46 -8.44 -5.91
N LEU A 112 18.29 -8.82 -5.39
CA LEU A 112 18.11 -10.09 -4.68
C LEU A 112 17.22 -11.08 -5.44
N GLY A 113 16.78 -10.72 -6.65
CA GLY A 113 16.07 -11.62 -7.57
C GLY A 113 14.73 -12.14 -7.01
N PHE A 114 14.13 -11.38 -6.10
CA PHE A 114 13.05 -11.86 -5.26
C PHE A 114 11.75 -12.08 -6.05
N ARG A 115 11.36 -11.13 -6.90
CA ARG A 115 10.13 -11.18 -7.69
C ARG A 115 10.42 -11.32 -9.18
N GLN A 116 9.53 -12.03 -9.86
CA GLN A 116 9.55 -12.09 -11.31
C GLN A 116 8.99 -10.79 -11.90
N ASN A 117 9.73 -10.21 -12.85
CA ASN A 117 9.36 -9.00 -13.59
C ASN A 117 8.18 -9.27 -14.54
N THR A 118 6.98 -9.42 -13.99
CA THR A 118 5.74 -9.64 -14.75
C THR A 118 5.06 -8.32 -15.09
N VAL A 119 4.20 -8.32 -16.11
CA VAL A 119 3.37 -7.15 -16.45
C VAL A 119 2.52 -6.70 -15.26
N TRP A 120 1.96 -7.66 -14.50
CA TRP A 120 1.19 -7.38 -13.29
C TRP A 120 2.03 -6.68 -12.22
N TYR A 121 3.27 -7.12 -12.02
CA TYR A 121 4.20 -6.48 -11.10
C TYR A 121 4.46 -5.02 -11.51
N TRP A 122 4.76 -4.74 -12.78
CA TRP A 122 5.01 -3.37 -13.24
C TRP A 122 3.76 -2.48 -13.26
N VAL A 123 2.60 -3.02 -13.61
CA VAL A 123 1.38 -2.20 -13.71
C VAL A 123 0.76 -1.94 -12.34
N VAL A 124 0.73 -2.95 -11.47
CA VAL A 124 0.06 -2.83 -10.17
C VAL A 124 1.01 -2.25 -9.13
N VAL A 125 2.18 -2.87 -8.91
CA VAL A 125 3.13 -2.42 -7.87
C VAL A 125 3.77 -1.09 -8.25
N TRP A 126 4.16 -0.92 -9.52
CA TRP A 126 4.87 0.27 -10.00
C TRP A 126 4.01 1.33 -10.67
N GLY A 127 2.81 0.97 -11.14
CA GLY A 127 1.88 1.91 -11.76
C GLY A 127 0.81 2.40 -10.77
N LEU A 128 -0.09 1.50 -10.37
CA LEU A 128 -1.28 1.85 -9.61
C LEU A 128 -0.98 2.51 -8.26
N PHE A 129 -0.13 1.89 -7.42
CA PHE A 129 0.15 2.39 -6.07
C PHE A 129 0.86 3.76 -6.09
N PRO A 130 2.00 3.95 -6.78
CA PRO A 130 2.66 5.25 -6.83
C PRO A 130 1.79 6.34 -7.47
N ALA A 131 1.06 6.02 -8.54
CA ALA A 131 0.19 7.00 -9.19
C ALA A 131 -0.94 7.45 -8.26
N PHE A 132 -1.57 6.52 -7.54
CA PHE A 132 -2.58 6.87 -6.54
C PHE A 132 -2.00 7.75 -5.43
N GLY A 133 -0.85 7.37 -4.86
CA GLY A 133 -0.16 8.16 -3.83
C GLY A 133 0.21 9.57 -4.27
N LEU A 134 0.52 9.78 -5.56
CA LEU A 134 0.74 11.12 -6.13
C LEU A 134 -0.53 11.93 -6.21
N ILE A 135 -1.55 11.34 -6.80
CA ILE A 135 -2.82 12.01 -7.06
C ILE A 135 -3.44 12.42 -5.72
N GLU A 136 -3.49 11.49 -4.76
CA GLU A 136 -3.98 11.76 -3.41
C GLU A 136 -3.12 12.80 -2.69
N GLY A 137 -1.79 12.68 -2.76
CA GLY A 137 -0.88 13.60 -2.09
C GLY A 137 -1.02 15.04 -2.59
N ILE A 138 -0.98 15.24 -3.91
CA ILE A 138 -1.18 16.56 -4.53
C ILE A 138 -2.55 17.10 -4.17
N TYR A 139 -3.59 16.26 -4.27
CA TYR A 139 -4.95 16.67 -3.98
C TYR A 139 -5.10 17.13 -2.53
N CYS A 140 -4.66 16.31 -1.56
CA CYS A 140 -4.78 16.64 -0.14
C CYS A 140 -3.95 17.87 0.21
N LEU A 141 -2.74 18.01 -0.33
CA LEU A 141 -1.92 19.21 -0.14
C LEU A 141 -2.63 20.46 -0.66
N TYR A 142 -3.14 20.43 -1.89
CA TYR A 142 -3.90 21.55 -2.47
C TYR A 142 -5.12 21.92 -1.61
N ARG A 143 -5.84 20.92 -1.10
CA ARG A 143 -7.02 21.14 -0.26
C ARG A 143 -6.68 21.72 1.12
N LEU A 144 -5.49 21.46 1.64
CA LEU A 144 -5.06 21.87 2.99
C LEU A 144 -4.45 23.28 3.07
N LEU A 145 -4.00 23.80 1.92
CA LEU A 145 -3.53 25.18 1.73
C LEU A 145 -4.72 26.15 1.64
#